data_AF-A0A359M4C6-F1
#
_entry.id   AF-A0A359M4C6-F1
#
_cell.length_a   1.000
_cell.length_b   1.000
_cell.length_c   1.000
_cell.angle_alpha   90.00
_cell.angle_beta   90.00
_cell.angle_gamma   90.00
#
_symmetry.space_group_name_H-M   'P 1'
#
loop_
_entity.id
_entity.type
_entity.pdbx_description
1 polymer ?
#
loop_
_entity_poly.entity_id
_entity_poly.type
_entity_poly.pdbx_seq_one_letter_code
_entity_poly.pdbx_strand_id
1 'polypeptide(L)'
;MRTYPDNSPQAAARIVALAMLADGNLCKAEVDELERLGFHAQLGLPPDALHVIVHDLCEDLLSAAHLTWGDACRVDPRTLAGLLCEVDDPRLRLKVLRLCVAVVEADGHVADGESIVLVTAVEHWGLQREMLQAERAERGTEFV
;
A
#
# COMPACT_ATOMS: atom_id res chain seq x y z
N MET A 1 -1.11 -15.70 -7.39
CA MET A 1 -0.39 -14.46 -7.07
C MET A 1 1.05 -14.60 -7.45
N ARG A 2 1.54 -13.66 -8.26
CA ARG A 2 2.97 -13.52 -8.57
C ARG A 2 3.77 -13.30 -7.27
N THR A 3 5.03 -13.72 -7.24
CA THR A 3 5.91 -13.51 -6.09
C THR A 3 6.99 -12.51 -6.48
N TYR A 4 7.19 -11.49 -5.65
CA TYR A 4 8.29 -10.54 -5.78
C TYR A 4 9.31 -10.80 -4.68
N PRO A 5 10.60 -10.44 -4.89
CA PRO A 5 11.57 -10.48 -3.80
C PRO A 5 11.16 -9.55 -2.65
N ASP A 6 11.48 -9.94 -1.43
CA ASP A 6 11.23 -9.12 -0.25
C ASP A 6 11.89 -7.74 -0.38
N ASN A 7 11.18 -6.70 0.03
CA ASN A 7 11.52 -5.29 -0.05
C ASN A 7 11.81 -4.77 -1.47
N SER A 8 11.39 -5.52 -2.50
CA SER A 8 11.52 -5.04 -3.87
C SER A 8 10.58 -3.86 -4.15
N PRO A 9 10.95 -2.97 -5.09
CA PRO A 9 10.08 -1.91 -5.58
C PRO A 9 8.68 -2.41 -6.00
N GLN A 10 8.63 -3.61 -6.60
CA GLN A 10 7.40 -4.24 -7.07
C GLN A 10 6.51 -4.75 -5.93
N ALA A 11 7.11 -5.36 -4.90
CA ALA A 11 6.37 -5.76 -3.70
C ALA A 11 5.71 -4.55 -3.02
N ALA A 12 6.49 -3.47 -2.84
CA ALA A 12 6.01 -2.21 -2.29
C ALA A 12 4.90 -1.57 -3.14
N ALA A 13 5.11 -1.49 -4.46
CA ALA A 13 4.13 -0.92 -5.38
C ALA A 13 2.81 -1.69 -5.40
N ARG A 14 2.87 -3.01 -5.27
CA ARG A 14 1.66 -3.85 -5.25
C ARG A 14 0.77 -3.55 -4.05
N ILE A 15 1.34 -3.21 -2.89
CA ILE A 15 0.56 -2.80 -1.71
C ILE A 15 -0.13 -1.45 -1.96
N VAL A 16 0.56 -0.50 -2.60
CA VAL A 16 -0.03 0.79 -2.97
C VAL A 16 -1.16 0.59 -3.98
N ALA A 17 -0.92 -0.18 -5.04
CA ALA A 17 -1.93 -0.50 -6.04
C ALA A 17 -3.13 -1.24 -5.43
N LEU A 18 -2.90 -2.06 -4.40
CA LEU A 18 -3.98 -2.75 -3.70
C LEU A 18 -4.87 -1.77 -2.93
N ALA A 19 -4.29 -0.77 -2.26
CA ALA A 19 -5.08 0.27 -1.59
C ALA A 19 -6.01 0.99 -2.58
N MET A 20 -5.48 1.34 -3.76
CA MET A 20 -6.23 2.00 -4.85
C MET A 20 -7.35 1.15 -5.46
N LEU A 21 -7.31 -0.17 -5.28
CA LEU A 21 -8.28 -1.09 -5.86
C LEU A 21 -9.24 -1.65 -4.79
N ALA A 22 -9.08 -1.27 -3.53
CA ALA A 22 -9.76 -1.92 -2.41
C ALA A 22 -11.29 -1.68 -2.43
N ASP A 23 -11.75 -0.56 -3.00
CA ASP A 23 -13.16 -0.27 -3.23
C ASP A 23 -13.65 -0.68 -4.64
N GLY A 24 -12.72 -1.10 -5.49
CA GLY A 24 -12.93 -1.49 -6.88
C GLY A 24 -13.02 -0.34 -7.88
N ASN A 25 -12.67 0.89 -7.49
CA ASN A 25 -12.79 2.07 -8.33
C ASN A 25 -11.52 2.93 -8.32
N LEU A 26 -10.68 2.74 -9.33
CA LEU A 26 -9.50 3.58 -9.54
C LEU A 26 -9.88 4.82 -10.36
N CYS A 27 -9.80 5.99 -9.75
CA CYS A 27 -10.14 7.26 -10.35
C CYS A 27 -8.91 8.02 -10.85
N LYS A 28 -9.13 9.03 -11.69
CA LYS A 28 -8.04 9.83 -12.24
C LYS A 28 -7.30 10.65 -11.16
N ALA A 29 -8.01 11.11 -10.12
CA ALA A 29 -7.42 11.94 -9.07
C ALA A 29 -6.32 11.18 -8.30
N GLU A 30 -6.57 9.92 -7.98
CA GLU A 30 -5.63 9.01 -7.33
C GLU A 30 -4.36 8.78 -8.16
N VAL A 31 -4.53 8.48 -9.45
CA VAL A 31 -3.40 8.28 -10.38
C VAL A 31 -2.59 9.57 -10.53
N ASP A 32 -3.26 10.71 -10.71
CA ASP A 32 -2.60 12.01 -10.85
C ASP A 32 -1.87 12.42 -9.55
N GLU A 33 -2.40 12.05 -8.38
CA GLU A 33 -1.71 12.24 -7.09
C GLU A 33 -0.47 11.37 -6.98
N LEU A 34 -0.56 10.10 -7.37
CA LEU A 34 0.57 9.18 -7.31
C LEU A 34 1.72 9.61 -8.24
N GLU A 35 1.40 10.12 -9.44
CA GLU A 35 2.37 10.73 -10.35
C GLU A 35 2.98 12.01 -9.77
N ARG A 36 2.16 12.89 -9.19
CA ARG A 36 2.61 14.15 -8.55
C ARG A 36 3.57 13.89 -7.38
N LEU A 37 3.35 12.83 -6.62
CA LEU A 37 4.26 12.40 -5.55
C LEU A 37 5.56 11.80 -6.08
N GLY A 38 5.66 11.51 -7.38
CA GLY A 38 6.83 10.87 -7.96
C GLY A 38 6.99 9.42 -7.48
N PHE A 39 5.87 8.70 -7.33
CA PHE A 39 5.80 7.30 -6.89
C PHE A 39 6.89 6.41 -7.47
N HIS A 40 7.08 6.50 -8.79
CA HIS A 40 8.10 5.73 -9.51
C HIS A 40 9.50 5.98 -8.94
N ALA A 41 9.89 7.25 -8.77
CA ALA A 41 11.18 7.62 -8.21
C ALA A 41 11.28 7.25 -6.71
N GLN A 42 10.19 7.39 -5.95
CA GLN A 42 10.19 7.08 -4.52
C GLN A 42 10.42 5.60 -4.24
N LEU A 43 9.87 4.70 -5.07
CA LEU A 43 10.02 3.26 -4.94
C LEU A 43 11.18 2.68 -5.76
N GLY A 44 11.77 3.45 -6.68
CA GLY A 44 12.84 2.96 -7.57
C GLY A 44 12.31 2.12 -8.74
N LEU A 45 11.11 2.46 -9.23
CA LEU A 45 10.44 1.82 -10.36
C LEU A 45 10.68 2.59 -11.66
N PRO A 46 10.62 1.90 -12.82
CA PRO A 46 10.57 2.60 -14.09
C PRO A 46 9.27 3.42 -14.22
N PRO A 47 9.25 4.53 -14.99
CA PRO A 47 8.11 5.46 -15.07
C PRO A 47 6.80 4.85 -15.58
N ASP A 48 6.88 3.68 -16.20
CA ASP A 48 5.77 2.93 -16.75
C ASP A 48 5.45 1.69 -15.90
N ALA A 49 5.96 1.57 -14.67
CA ALA A 49 5.69 0.38 -13.86
C ALA A 49 4.25 0.31 -13.34
N LEU A 50 3.62 1.45 -13.05
CA LEU A 50 2.33 1.47 -12.34
C LEU A 50 1.25 0.65 -13.06
N HIS A 51 1.08 0.88 -14.36
CA HIS A 51 0.07 0.18 -15.15
C HIS A 51 0.31 -1.33 -15.19
N VAL A 52 1.58 -1.77 -15.25
CA VAL A 52 1.95 -3.19 -15.20
C VAL A 52 1.61 -3.78 -13.83
N ILE A 53 1.96 -3.10 -12.74
CA ILE A 53 1.67 -3.57 -11.37
C ILE A 53 0.17 -3.67 -11.12
N VAL A 54 -0.61 -2.65 -11.51
CA VAL A 54 -2.07 -2.66 -11.40
C VAL A 54 -2.66 -3.80 -12.22
N HIS A 55 -2.25 -3.95 -13.48
CA HIS A 55 -2.72 -5.03 -14.35
C HIS A 55 -2.41 -6.41 -13.77
N ASP A 56 -1.16 -6.63 -13.35
CA ASP A 56 -0.70 -7.89 -12.80
C ASP A 56 -1.44 -8.26 -11.50
N LEU A 57 -1.70 -7.26 -10.65
CA LEU A 57 -2.48 -7.44 -9.43
C LEU A 57 -3.94 -7.80 -9.74
N CYS A 58 -4.56 -7.13 -10.70
CA CYS A 58 -5.93 -7.42 -11.13
C CYS A 58 -6.06 -8.85 -11.66
N GLU A 59 -5.10 -9.33 -12.48
CA GLU A 59 -5.07 -10.72 -12.95
C GLU A 59 -4.91 -11.71 -11.78
N ASP A 60 -4.05 -11.39 -10.83
CA ASP A 60 -3.78 -12.20 -9.64
C ASP A 60 -5.02 -12.33 -8.74
N LEU A 61 -5.74 -11.22 -8.53
CA LEU A 61 -6.98 -11.18 -7.74
C LEU A 61 -8.11 -11.92 -8.43
N LEU A 62 -8.29 -11.73 -9.74
CA LEU A 62 -9.28 -12.47 -10.54
C LEU A 62 -9.01 -13.99 -10.56
N SER A 63 -7.74 -14.39 -10.55
CA SER A 63 -7.36 -15.80 -10.53
C SER A 63 -7.58 -16.45 -9.15
N ALA A 64 -7.47 -15.66 -8.07
CA ALA A 64 -7.64 -16.10 -6.69
C ALA A 64 -9.10 -16.07 -6.21
N ALA A 65 -9.88 -15.08 -6.65
CA ALA A 65 -11.29 -14.97 -6.37
C ALA A 65 -12.06 -15.86 -7.36
N HIS A 66 -12.52 -17.03 -6.93
CA HIS A 66 -13.37 -17.90 -7.75
C HIS A 66 -14.75 -17.28 -8.12
N LEU A 67 -14.99 -16.00 -7.81
CA LEU A 67 -16.21 -15.23 -8.06
C LEU A 67 -15.90 -13.75 -8.40
N THR A 68 -16.92 -13.07 -8.95
CA THR A 68 -16.99 -11.73 -9.55
C THR A 68 -16.06 -10.62 -9.00
N TRP A 69 -15.67 -9.67 -9.88
CA TRP A 69 -14.77 -8.53 -9.57
C TRP A 69 -15.11 -7.76 -8.27
N GLY A 70 -16.40 -7.61 -7.94
CA GLY A 70 -16.83 -6.96 -6.69
C GLY A 70 -16.44 -7.73 -5.42
N ASP A 71 -16.34 -9.06 -5.49
CA ASP A 71 -15.79 -9.90 -4.41
C ASP A 71 -14.26 -9.97 -4.49
N ALA A 72 -13.66 -9.86 -5.68
CA ALA A 72 -12.22 -9.85 -5.88
C ALA A 72 -11.52 -8.61 -5.28
N CYS A 73 -12.22 -7.47 -5.20
CA CYS A 73 -11.72 -6.25 -4.55
C CYS A 73 -11.66 -6.39 -3.02
N ARG A 74 -12.43 -7.32 -2.44
CA ARG A 74 -12.33 -7.69 -1.03
C ARG A 74 -11.23 -8.72 -0.85
N VAL A 75 -9.99 -8.25 -0.77
CA VAL A 75 -8.85 -9.12 -0.49
C VAL A 75 -9.00 -9.75 0.89
N ASP A 76 -8.96 -11.10 0.92
CA ASP A 76 -9.00 -11.84 2.19
C ASP A 76 -7.83 -11.40 3.09
N PRO A 77 -8.07 -11.21 4.41
CA PRO A 77 -7.04 -10.73 5.34
C PRO A 77 -5.72 -11.52 5.31
N ARG A 78 -5.75 -12.82 4.98
CA ARG A 78 -4.53 -13.63 4.89
C ARG A 78 -3.68 -13.25 3.69
N THR A 79 -4.32 -12.96 2.56
CA THR A 79 -3.63 -12.50 1.35
C THR A 79 -2.98 -11.15 1.59
N LEU A 80 -3.72 -10.21 2.20
CA LEU A 80 -3.19 -8.90 2.56
C LEU A 80 -2.01 -9.03 3.54
N ALA A 81 -2.13 -9.86 4.57
CA ALA A 81 -1.02 -10.12 5.51
C ALA A 81 0.21 -10.72 4.80
N GLY A 82 0.01 -11.63 3.85
CA GLY A 82 1.09 -12.19 3.04
C GLY A 82 1.84 -11.14 2.22
N LEU A 83 1.11 -10.21 1.59
CA LEU A 83 1.71 -9.08 0.88
C LEU A 83 2.48 -8.14 1.81
N LEU A 84 1.92 -7.84 2.98
CA LEU A 84 2.57 -6.97 3.96
C LEU A 84 3.85 -7.58 4.54
N CYS A 85 3.94 -8.92 4.62
CA CYS A 85 5.14 -9.65 5.04
C CYS A 85 6.32 -9.47 4.05
N GLU A 86 6.05 -9.23 2.77
CA GLU A 86 7.11 -9.00 1.77
C GLU A 86 7.82 -7.65 1.96
N VAL A 87 7.29 -6.75 2.80
CA VAL A 87 7.90 -5.45 3.11
C VAL A 87 8.26 -5.41 4.59
N ASP A 88 9.51 -5.75 4.89
CA ASP A 88 10.04 -5.81 6.26
C ASP A 88 10.92 -4.61 6.66
N ASP A 89 11.46 -3.86 5.69
CA ASP A 89 12.27 -2.66 5.93
C ASP A 89 11.41 -1.55 6.56
N PRO A 90 11.69 -1.10 7.80
CA PRO A 90 10.92 -0.04 8.46
C PRO A 90 10.78 1.25 7.66
N ARG A 91 11.82 1.63 6.90
CA ARG A 91 11.79 2.83 6.06
C ARG A 91 10.87 2.64 4.87
N LEU A 92 10.85 1.44 4.29
CA LEU A 92 9.98 1.11 3.17
C LEU A 92 8.52 1.01 3.63
N ARG A 93 8.25 0.39 4.79
CA ARG A 93 6.91 0.33 5.41
C ARG A 93 6.28 1.71 5.57
N LEU A 94 7.01 2.64 6.18
CA LEU A 94 6.54 4.03 6.35
C LEU A 94 6.32 4.74 5.02
N LYS A 95 7.19 4.51 4.03
CA LYS A 95 7.05 5.08 2.71
C LYS A 95 5.81 4.55 1.98
N VAL A 96 5.62 3.23 1.98
CA VAL A 96 4.44 2.58 1.38
C VAL A 96 3.17 3.08 2.06
N LEU A 97 3.12 3.13 3.39
CA LEU A 97 1.95 3.63 4.10
C LEU A 97 1.62 5.08 3.71
N ARG A 98 2.62 5.96 3.64
CA ARG A 98 2.41 7.37 3.23
C ARG A 98 1.86 7.47 1.81
N LEU A 99 2.35 6.64 0.89
CA LEU A 99 1.84 6.58 -0.48
C LEU A 99 0.38 6.08 -0.48
N CYS A 100 0.06 5.03 0.27
CA CYS A 100 -1.31 4.53 0.37
C CYS A 100 -2.27 5.60 0.91
N VAL A 101 -1.91 6.29 2.00
CA VAL A 101 -2.74 7.36 2.59
C VAL A 101 -2.96 8.49 1.60
N ALA A 102 -1.89 8.97 0.96
CA ALA A 102 -1.99 10.10 0.04
C ALA A 102 -2.88 9.80 -1.17
N VAL A 103 -2.87 8.56 -1.67
CA VAL A 103 -3.73 8.18 -2.79
C VAL A 103 -5.17 8.01 -2.35
N VAL A 104 -5.42 7.28 -1.26
CA VAL A 104 -6.77 7.05 -0.72
C VAL A 104 -7.47 8.37 -0.32
N GLU A 105 -6.71 9.41 0.03
CA GLU A 105 -7.26 10.74 0.34
C GLU A 105 -7.39 11.66 -0.90
N ALA A 106 -6.90 11.24 -2.08
CA ALA A 106 -6.71 12.13 -3.24
C ALA A 106 -8.03 12.65 -3.84
N ASP A 107 -9.11 11.88 -3.75
CA ASP A 107 -10.44 12.27 -4.25
C ASP A 107 -11.33 12.86 -3.13
N GLY A 108 -10.85 12.90 -1.89
CA GLY A 108 -11.55 13.38 -0.72
C GLY A 108 -12.58 12.39 -0.13
N HIS A 109 -12.57 11.13 -0.55
CA HIS A 109 -13.47 10.10 -0.05
C HIS A 109 -12.70 8.81 0.27
N VAL A 110 -12.65 8.45 1.56
CA VAL A 110 -12.07 7.19 1.99
C VAL A 110 -13.18 6.14 2.14
N ALA A 111 -13.13 5.10 1.33
CA ALA A 111 -14.04 3.97 1.39
C ALA A 111 -13.66 2.96 2.50
N ASP A 112 -14.62 2.11 2.88
CA ASP A 112 -14.42 1.08 3.90
C ASP A 112 -13.30 0.09 3.51
N GLY A 113 -13.20 -0.27 2.22
CA GLY A 113 -12.19 -1.20 1.71
C GLY A 113 -10.76 -0.65 1.87
N GLU A 114 -10.56 0.61 1.52
CA GLU A 114 -9.27 1.30 1.63
C GLU A 114 -8.85 1.46 3.09
N SER A 115 -9.82 1.82 3.95
CA SER A 115 -9.62 1.90 5.40
C SER A 115 -9.13 0.57 5.98
N ILE A 116 -9.68 -0.56 5.54
CA ILE A 116 -9.25 -1.89 5.99
C ILE A 116 -7.80 -2.16 5.58
N VAL A 117 -7.39 -1.80 4.36
CA VAL A 117 -6.01 -1.97 3.89
C VAL A 117 -5.05 -1.15 4.75
N LEU A 118 -5.37 0.13 5.00
CA LEU A 118 -4.55 1.01 5.83
C LEU A 118 -4.45 0.52 7.26
N VAL A 119 -5.57 0.19 7.92
CA VAL A 119 -5.58 -0.30 9.30
C VAL A 119 -4.78 -1.60 9.43
N THR A 120 -4.99 -2.55 8.53
CA THR A 120 -4.27 -3.82 8.54
C THR A 120 -2.76 -3.61 8.36
N ALA A 121 -2.35 -2.69 7.47
CA ALA A 121 -0.94 -2.36 7.28
C ALA A 121 -0.31 -1.77 8.55
N VAL A 122 -0.98 -0.82 9.21
CA VAL A 122 -0.50 -0.19 10.45
C VAL A 122 -0.38 -1.23 11.57
N GLU A 123 -1.40 -2.09 11.75
CA GLU A 123 -1.40 -3.16 12.75
C GLU A 123 -0.31 -4.21 12.48
N HIS A 124 -0.19 -4.66 11.23
CA HIS A 124 0.77 -5.69 10.84
C HIS A 124 2.23 -5.22 11.03
N TRP A 125 2.53 -3.99 10.62
CA TRP A 125 3.86 -3.41 10.77
C TRP A 125 4.13 -2.87 12.18
N GLY A 126 3.11 -2.84 13.05
CA GLY A 126 3.23 -2.34 14.42
C GLY A 126 3.57 -0.85 14.50
N LEU A 127 3.19 -0.07 13.49
CA LEU A 127 3.60 1.33 13.34
C LEU A 127 3.05 2.23 14.46
N GLN A 128 1.94 1.86 15.11
CA GLN A 128 1.47 2.59 16.30
C GLN A 128 2.53 2.60 17.40
N ARG A 129 3.29 1.50 17.53
CA ARG A 129 4.36 1.38 18.52
C ARG A 129 5.61 2.12 18.08
N GLU A 130 5.97 2.06 16.80
CA GLU A 130 7.13 2.75 16.25
C GLU A 130 6.97 4.27 16.34
N MET A 131 5.81 4.82 15.98
CA MET A 131 5.52 6.26 16.09
C MET A 131 5.57 6.73 17.56
N LEU A 132 4.98 5.96 18.48
CA LEU A 132 5.04 6.27 19.92
C LEU A 132 6.47 6.17 20.49
N GLN A 133 7.32 5.29 19.94
CA GLN A 133 8.72 5.19 20.34
C GLN A 133 9.57 6.31 19.75
N ALA A 134 9.33 6.71 18.49
CA ALA A 134 10.00 7.84 17.85
C ALA A 134 9.70 9.15 18.60
N GLU A 135 8.43 9.43 18.93
CA GLU A 135 8.05 10.61 19.70
C GLU A 135 8.65 10.65 21.11
N ARG A 136 8.91 9.48 21.72
CA ARG A 136 9.58 9.37 23.03
C ARG A 136 11.08 9.58 22.90
N ALA A 137 11.70 9.07 21.84
CA ALA A 137 13.11 9.28 21.56
C ALA A 137 13.42 10.75 21.30
N GLU A 138 12.59 11.42 20.49
CA GLU A 138 12.71 12.86 20.19
C GLU A 138 12.57 13.72 21.44
N ARG A 139 11.59 13.41 22.32
CA ARG A 139 11.40 14.08 23.61
C ARG A 139 12.49 13.80 24.66
N GLY A 140 13.23 12.70 24.52
CA GLY A 140 14.35 12.35 25.40
C GLY A 140 15.65 13.10 25.10
N THR A 141 15.78 13.66 23.88
CA THR A 141 16.97 14.41 23.44
C THR A 141 16.95 15.90 23.78
N GLU A 142 15.83 16.44 24.27
CA GLU A 142 15.68 17.88 24.58
C GLU A 142 16.10 18.25 26.02
N PHE A 143 16.61 17.28 26.80
CA PHE A 143 17.14 17.50 28.15
C PHE A 143 18.51 16.82 28.34
N VAL A 144 19.55 17.35 27.70
CA VAL A 144 20.96 17.17 28.13
C VAL A 144 21.73 18.47 27.90
#